data_AF-A0A318TBN0-F1
#
_entry.id   AF-A0A318TBN0-F1
#
_cell.length_a   1.000
_cell.length_b   1.000
_cell.length_c   1.000
_cell.angle_alpha   90.00
_cell.angle_beta   90.00
_cell.angle_gamma   90.00
#
_symmetry.space_group_name_H-M   'P 1'
#
loop_
_entity.id
_entity.type
_entity.pdbx_description
1 polymer ?
#
loop_
_entity_poly.entity_id
_entity_poly.type
_entity_poly.pdbx_seq_one_letter_code
_entity_poly.pdbx_strand_id
1 'polypeptide(L)'
;MEPKQIEEIMEIIKDFFPENTSIAISDTNEYLYYQPSKKVDLKIKPGDPIKDGSAAHKALSYGQKINTYIESDVFGVPYYGMSIPLIEEGETKGAITAIFPQKPSPFLTNYITIKIDDCWYPIKHDQVIYLETQLRKTFVKTMGREGYHRLNLSDLELFLAPDSFIRCHRVFCKIKVQKNAKKNTQACQPSSEYSFLS
;
A
#
# COMPACT_ATOMS: atom_id res chain seq x y z
N MET A 1 -14.54 14.10 -14.54
CA MET A 1 -13.62 14.74 -13.57
C MET A 1 -12.99 15.92 -14.27
N GLU A 2 -13.06 17.11 -13.69
CA GLU A 2 -12.59 18.34 -14.37
C GLU A 2 -11.05 18.42 -14.36
N PRO A 3 -10.39 18.93 -15.43
CA PRO A 3 -8.92 19.03 -15.51
C PRO A 3 -8.28 19.73 -14.30
N LYS A 4 -8.93 20.76 -13.77
CA LYS A 4 -8.48 21.51 -12.60
C LYS A 4 -8.39 20.65 -11.33
N GLN A 5 -9.32 19.71 -11.15
CA GLN A 5 -9.32 18.80 -9.99
C GLN A 5 -8.15 17.80 -10.07
N ILE A 6 -7.80 17.37 -11.29
CA ILE A 6 -6.65 16.48 -11.52
C ILE A 6 -5.35 17.20 -11.12
N GLU A 7 -5.17 18.45 -11.54
CA GLU A 7 -3.99 19.25 -11.18
C GLU A 7 -3.84 19.40 -9.66
N GLU A 8 -4.92 19.77 -8.96
CA GLU A 8 -4.93 19.93 -7.50
C GLU A 8 -4.57 18.62 -6.77
N ILE A 9 -5.11 17.49 -7.22
CA ILE A 9 -4.80 16.16 -6.65
C ILE A 9 -3.33 15.81 -6.89
N MET A 10 -2.83 16.04 -8.10
CA MET A 10 -1.44 15.72 -8.46
C MET A 10 -0.45 16.59 -7.69
N GLU A 11 -0.76 17.86 -7.44
CA GLU A 11 0.08 18.73 -6.61
C GLU A 11 0.24 18.22 -5.18
N ILE A 12 -0.82 17.67 -4.60
CA ILE A 12 -0.78 17.08 -3.25
C ILE A 12 0.00 15.77 -3.26
N ILE A 13 -0.18 14.96 -4.30
CA ILE A 13 0.23 13.55 -4.32
C ILE A 13 1.70 13.36 -4.78
N LYS A 14 2.24 14.26 -5.59
CA LYS A 14 3.61 14.17 -6.13
C LYS A 14 4.69 14.06 -5.05
N ASP A 15 4.48 14.69 -3.89
CA ASP A 15 5.44 14.69 -2.78
C ASP A 15 5.42 13.39 -1.96
N PHE A 16 4.37 12.58 -2.09
CA PHE A 16 4.22 11.31 -1.37
C PHE A 16 4.70 10.10 -2.17
N PHE A 17 4.72 10.19 -3.51
CA PHE A 17 5.16 9.07 -4.33
C PHE A 17 6.67 9.11 -4.61
N PRO A 18 7.36 7.96 -4.54
CA PRO A 18 8.75 7.87 -4.97
C PRO A 18 8.92 8.35 -6.41
N GLU A 19 10.05 8.99 -6.74
CA GLU A 19 10.40 9.48 -8.10
C GLU A 19 10.31 8.41 -9.21
N ASN A 20 10.27 7.14 -8.84
CA ASN A 20 10.21 5.99 -9.74
C ASN A 20 8.77 5.51 -10.01
N THR A 21 7.75 6.24 -9.57
CA THR A 21 6.35 5.86 -9.67
C THR A 21 5.68 6.60 -10.81
N SER A 22 5.04 5.86 -11.70
CA SER A 22 4.19 6.46 -12.74
C SER A 22 2.76 6.54 -12.24
N ILE A 23 2.04 7.58 -12.62
CA ILE A 23 0.68 7.83 -12.13
C ILE A 23 -0.26 7.95 -13.33
N ALA A 24 -1.38 7.25 -13.29
CA ALA A 24 -2.45 7.37 -14.26
C ALA A 24 -3.77 7.67 -13.55
N ILE A 25 -4.59 8.53 -14.15
CA ILE A 25 -5.96 8.79 -13.71
C ILE A 25 -6.87 8.50 -14.90
N SER A 26 -7.96 7.79 -14.65
CA SER A 26 -8.98 7.46 -15.64
C SER A 26 -10.36 7.84 -15.14
N ASP A 27 -11.29 8.05 -16.06
CA ASP A 27 -12.71 7.87 -15.77
C ASP A 27 -13.07 6.38 -15.91
N THR A 28 -14.32 6.06 -16.23
CA THR A 28 -14.79 4.69 -16.43
C THR A 28 -14.44 4.11 -17.80
N ASN A 29 -14.01 4.93 -18.76
CA ASN A 29 -13.84 4.56 -20.18
C ASN A 29 -12.40 4.79 -20.68
N GLU A 30 -11.81 5.94 -20.34
CA GLU A 30 -10.52 6.40 -20.88
C GLU A 30 -9.60 7.00 -19.80
N TYR A 31 -8.31 7.05 -20.12
CA TYR A 31 -7.32 7.74 -19.31
C TYR A 31 -7.45 9.26 -19.49
N LEU A 32 -7.56 9.99 -18.38
CA LEU A 32 -7.62 11.45 -18.38
C LEU A 32 -6.24 12.07 -18.18
N TYR A 33 -5.34 11.34 -17.52
CA TYR A 33 -4.02 11.84 -17.16
C TYR A 33 -3.00 10.71 -17.06
N TYR A 34 -1.76 11.00 -17.48
CA TYR A 34 -0.63 10.12 -17.31
C TYR A 34 0.65 10.89 -17.02
N GLN A 35 1.34 10.51 -15.93
CA GLN A 35 2.68 10.95 -15.60
C GLN A 35 3.63 9.76 -15.61
N PRO A 36 4.54 9.66 -16.59
CA PRO A 36 5.55 8.62 -16.60
C PRO A 36 6.66 8.92 -15.58
N SER A 37 7.28 7.86 -15.06
CA SER A 37 8.50 7.89 -14.28
C SER A 37 9.69 7.51 -15.14
N LYS A 38 10.90 7.74 -14.63
CA LYS A 38 12.14 7.33 -15.30
C LYS A 38 12.29 5.81 -15.44
N LYS A 39 11.57 5.02 -14.63
CA LYS A 39 11.73 3.55 -14.56
C LYS A 39 10.65 2.77 -15.28
N VAL A 40 9.45 3.32 -15.43
CA VAL A 40 8.35 2.65 -16.11
C VAL A 40 7.51 3.66 -16.87
N ASP A 41 7.40 3.48 -18.18
CA ASP A 41 6.59 4.32 -19.04
C ASP A 41 5.71 3.41 -19.90
N LEU A 42 4.42 3.37 -19.58
CA LEU A 42 3.41 2.56 -20.27
C LEU A 42 2.92 3.24 -21.56
N LYS A 43 3.43 4.43 -21.89
CA LYS A 43 3.09 5.21 -23.09
C LYS A 43 1.60 5.55 -23.20
N ILE A 44 0.91 5.63 -22.07
CA ILE A 44 -0.50 6.04 -22.00
C ILE A 44 -0.60 7.52 -22.35
N LYS A 45 -1.62 7.88 -23.13
CA LYS A 45 -1.98 9.27 -23.43
C LYS A 45 -3.39 9.56 -22.92
N PRO A 46 -3.67 10.82 -22.53
CA PRO A 46 -5.05 11.25 -22.31
C PRO A 46 -5.92 10.96 -23.54
N GLY A 47 -7.10 10.38 -23.33
CA GLY A 47 -8.01 9.89 -24.36
C GLY A 47 -7.77 8.44 -24.81
N ASP A 48 -6.71 7.77 -24.34
CA ASP A 48 -6.55 6.34 -24.61
C ASP A 48 -7.62 5.53 -23.83
N PRO A 49 -8.24 4.52 -24.44
CA PRO A 49 -9.20 3.67 -23.74
C PRO A 49 -8.51 2.85 -22.65
N ILE A 50 -9.25 2.55 -21.59
CA ILE A 50 -8.77 1.69 -20.51
C ILE A 50 -8.66 0.27 -21.05
N LYS A 51 -7.44 -0.29 -20.99
CA LYS A 51 -7.19 -1.65 -21.51
C LYS A 51 -7.72 -2.72 -20.57
N ASP A 52 -8.40 -3.70 -21.14
CA ASP A 52 -8.82 -4.90 -20.43
C ASP A 52 -7.63 -5.59 -19.74
N GLY A 53 -7.88 -6.10 -18.54
CA GLY A 53 -6.85 -6.75 -17.74
C GLY A 53 -5.89 -5.80 -17.02
N SER A 54 -5.85 -4.51 -17.36
CA SER A 54 -5.07 -3.50 -16.63
C SER A 54 -5.49 -3.38 -15.16
N ALA A 55 -4.59 -2.85 -14.33
CA ALA A 55 -4.92 -2.58 -12.92
C ALA A 55 -6.10 -1.60 -12.77
N ALA A 56 -6.19 -0.59 -13.64
CA ALA A 56 -7.30 0.36 -13.66
C ALA A 56 -8.63 -0.31 -14.04
N HIS A 57 -8.64 -1.11 -15.12
CA HIS A 57 -9.80 -1.89 -15.53
C HIS A 57 -10.31 -2.76 -14.37
N LYS A 58 -9.42 -3.53 -13.73
CA LYS A 58 -9.79 -4.39 -12.59
C LYS A 58 -10.40 -3.59 -11.42
N ALA A 59 -9.83 -2.44 -11.08
CA ALA A 59 -10.35 -1.62 -9.98
C ALA A 59 -11.74 -1.06 -10.28
N LEU A 60 -11.97 -0.64 -11.53
CA LEU A 60 -13.27 -0.19 -12.01
C LEU A 60 -14.31 -1.32 -12.02
N SER A 61 -13.95 -2.49 -12.58
CA SER A 61 -14.86 -3.63 -12.68
C SER A 61 -15.29 -4.17 -11.32
N TYR A 62 -14.38 -4.18 -10.35
CA TYR A 62 -14.67 -4.73 -9.02
C TYR A 62 -15.15 -3.67 -8.02
N GLY A 63 -15.05 -2.38 -8.34
CA GLY A 63 -15.39 -1.29 -7.42
C GLY A 63 -14.56 -1.30 -6.13
N GLN A 64 -13.37 -1.91 -6.16
CA GLN A 64 -12.49 -2.02 -5.00
C GLN A 64 -11.03 -1.79 -5.38
N LYS A 65 -10.21 -1.55 -4.36
CA LYS A 65 -8.76 -1.39 -4.49
C LYS A 65 -8.11 -2.65 -5.06
N ILE A 66 -7.21 -2.48 -6.03
CA ILE A 66 -6.47 -3.56 -6.67
C ILE A 66 -4.97 -3.34 -6.53
N ASN A 67 -4.26 -4.39 -6.13
CA ASN A 67 -2.81 -4.43 -6.05
C ASN A 67 -2.34 -5.72 -6.73
N THR A 68 -1.78 -5.63 -7.94
CA THR A 68 -1.48 -6.83 -8.71
C THR A 68 -0.36 -6.61 -9.72
N TYR A 69 0.28 -7.71 -10.11
CA TYR A 69 1.20 -7.72 -11.23
C TYR A 69 0.39 -7.85 -12.53
N ILE A 70 0.77 -7.04 -13.52
CA ILE A 70 0.19 -7.03 -14.85
C ILE A 70 1.28 -7.46 -15.81
N GLU A 71 0.97 -8.48 -16.60
CA GLU A 71 1.88 -9.04 -17.60
C GLU A 71 2.11 -8.07 -18.76
N SER A 72 3.12 -8.35 -19.58
CA SER A 72 3.50 -7.49 -20.70
C SER A 72 2.50 -7.47 -21.85
N ASP A 73 1.50 -8.34 -21.86
CA ASP A 73 0.46 -8.42 -22.89
C ASP A 73 -0.44 -7.17 -22.95
N VAL A 74 -0.64 -6.48 -21.83
CA VAL A 74 -1.52 -5.29 -21.75
C VAL A 74 -0.84 -4.04 -22.33
N PHE A 75 0.39 -3.72 -21.90
CA PHE A 75 1.09 -2.47 -22.26
C PHE A 75 2.47 -2.68 -22.90
N GLY A 76 2.85 -3.90 -23.26
CA GLY A 76 4.15 -4.23 -23.84
C GLY A 76 5.29 -4.32 -22.82
N VAL A 77 5.08 -3.83 -21.60
CA VAL A 77 6.01 -3.96 -20.46
C VAL A 77 5.23 -4.44 -19.24
N PRO A 78 5.77 -5.39 -18.46
CA PRO A 78 5.10 -5.83 -17.27
C PRO A 78 5.30 -4.83 -16.14
N TYR A 79 4.33 -4.72 -15.24
CA TYR A 79 4.36 -3.74 -14.16
C TYR A 79 3.55 -4.20 -12.95
N TYR A 80 3.81 -3.60 -11.79
CA TYR A 80 2.95 -3.73 -10.62
C TYR A 80 2.04 -2.52 -10.52
N GLY A 81 0.73 -2.75 -10.56
CA GLY A 81 -0.29 -1.70 -10.47
C GLY A 81 -0.97 -1.68 -9.11
N MET A 82 -1.05 -0.50 -8.51
CA MET A 82 -1.91 -0.20 -7.36
C MET A 82 -2.98 0.77 -7.81
N SER A 83 -4.22 0.30 -7.94
CA SER A 83 -5.34 1.10 -8.46
C SER A 83 -6.44 1.23 -7.42
N ILE A 84 -6.91 2.45 -7.21
CA ILE A 84 -7.96 2.80 -6.27
C ILE A 84 -9.13 3.39 -7.08
N PRO A 85 -10.33 2.79 -7.01
CA PRO A 85 -11.50 3.36 -7.67
C PRO A 85 -11.91 4.67 -6.99
N LEU A 86 -12.31 5.64 -7.79
CA LEU A 86 -12.92 6.88 -7.36
C LEU A 86 -14.43 6.67 -7.28
N ILE A 87 -14.96 6.70 -6.06
CA ILE A 87 -16.38 6.45 -5.77
C ILE A 87 -17.04 7.76 -5.37
N GLU A 88 -18.08 8.14 -6.09
CA GLU A 88 -18.91 9.31 -5.83
C GLU A 88 -20.37 8.86 -5.77
N GLU A 89 -21.07 9.20 -4.68
CA GLU A 89 -22.47 8.78 -4.43
C GLU A 89 -22.71 7.26 -4.52
N GLY A 90 -21.67 6.45 -4.26
CA GLY A 90 -21.74 4.99 -4.34
C GLY A 90 -21.49 4.42 -5.74
N GLU A 91 -21.27 5.27 -6.74
CA GLU A 91 -20.94 4.88 -8.10
C GLU A 91 -19.45 5.06 -8.39
N THR A 92 -18.86 4.13 -9.14
CA THR A 92 -17.48 4.25 -9.59
C THR A 92 -17.41 5.23 -10.76
N LYS A 93 -16.70 6.34 -10.60
CA LYS A 93 -16.53 7.39 -11.63
C LYS A 93 -15.18 7.37 -12.33
N GLY A 94 -14.23 6.60 -11.80
CA GLY A 94 -12.88 6.56 -12.32
C GLY A 94 -11.93 5.78 -11.44
N ALA A 95 -10.63 5.86 -11.72
CA ALA A 95 -9.60 5.25 -10.90
C ALA A 95 -8.30 6.05 -10.90
N ILE A 96 -7.60 6.04 -9.77
CA ILE A 96 -6.22 6.52 -9.65
C ILE A 96 -5.31 5.31 -9.55
N THR A 97 -4.29 5.25 -10.40
CA THR A 97 -3.38 4.11 -10.48
C THR A 97 -1.93 4.54 -10.34
N ALA A 98 -1.26 4.02 -9.31
CA ALA A 98 0.19 4.06 -9.18
C ALA A 98 0.81 2.83 -9.87
N ILE A 99 1.84 3.05 -10.66
CA ILE A 99 2.47 2.07 -11.54
C ILE A 99 3.94 1.99 -11.18
N PHE A 100 4.39 0.77 -10.89
CA PHE A 100 5.75 0.48 -10.47
C PHE A 100 6.38 -0.56 -11.40
N PRO A 101 7.70 -0.49 -11.66
CA PRO A 101 8.41 -1.51 -12.47
C PRO A 101 8.39 -2.90 -11.82
N GLN A 102 8.26 -2.94 -10.50
CA GLN A 102 8.16 -4.14 -9.67
C GLN A 102 7.32 -3.80 -8.44
N LYS A 103 6.80 -4.81 -7.73
CA LYS A 103 6.13 -4.57 -6.45
C LYS A 103 7.04 -3.70 -5.57
N PRO A 104 6.59 -2.50 -5.13
CA PRO A 104 7.43 -1.62 -4.35
C PRO A 104 7.95 -2.42 -3.15
N SER A 105 9.28 -2.46 -3.03
CA SER A 105 9.89 -3.13 -1.89
C SER A 105 9.49 -2.32 -0.65
N PRO A 106 8.87 -2.95 0.35
CA PRO A 106 8.54 -2.28 1.61
C PRO A 106 9.79 -1.85 2.40
N PHE A 107 10.99 -2.11 1.88
CA PHE A 107 12.24 -1.47 2.29
C PHE A 107 12.25 0.07 2.10
N LEU A 108 11.50 0.61 1.13
CA LEU A 108 11.39 2.07 0.93
C LEU A 108 10.47 2.74 1.96
N THR A 109 9.68 1.98 2.72
CA THR A 109 8.80 2.42 3.80
C THR A 109 9.31 1.92 5.15
N ASN A 110 10.61 2.00 5.43
CA ASN A 110 11.19 1.57 6.71
C ASN A 110 10.64 2.28 7.96
N TYR A 111 9.72 3.24 7.79
CA TYR A 111 9.07 3.98 8.85
C TYR A 111 7.55 3.95 8.69
N ILE A 112 6.85 3.84 9.82
CA ILE A 112 5.41 4.11 9.96
C ILE A 112 5.22 5.30 10.90
N THR A 113 4.14 6.06 10.78
CA THR A 113 3.88 7.20 11.68
C THR A 113 2.78 6.87 12.69
N ILE A 114 3.08 7.02 13.97
CA ILE A 114 2.11 6.78 15.04
C ILE A 114 1.74 8.11 15.70
N LYS A 115 0.46 8.31 15.97
CA LYS A 115 -0.04 9.44 16.76
C LYS A 115 0.02 9.06 18.25
N ILE A 116 0.68 9.89 19.04
CA ILE A 116 0.70 9.84 20.51
C ILE A 116 0.28 11.22 20.99
N ASP A 117 -0.79 11.27 21.79
CA ASP A 117 -1.49 12.50 22.15
C ASP A 117 -1.82 13.32 20.88
N ASP A 118 -1.18 14.48 20.67
CA ASP A 118 -1.34 15.33 19.50
C ASP A 118 -0.10 15.43 18.59
N CYS A 119 0.91 14.58 18.83
CA CYS A 119 2.13 14.55 18.04
C CYS A 119 2.23 13.29 17.16
N TRP A 120 2.79 13.45 15.96
CA TRP A 120 3.11 12.35 15.06
C TRP A 120 4.58 11.95 15.20
N TYR A 121 4.83 10.67 15.41
CA TYR A 121 6.19 10.13 15.58
C TYR A 121 6.50 9.12 14.47
N PRO A 122 7.59 9.30 13.71
CA PRO A 122 8.07 8.28 12.80
C PRO A 122 8.72 7.13 13.60
N ILE A 123 8.28 5.91 13.35
CA ILE A 123 8.72 4.68 14.00
C ILE A 123 9.33 3.77 12.96
N LYS A 124 10.57 3.35 13.19
CA LYS A 124 11.20 2.36 12.32
C LYS A 124 10.52 1.01 12.45
N HIS A 125 10.41 0.26 11.35
CA HIS A 125 9.90 -1.12 11.38
C HIS A 125 10.64 -2.01 12.39
N ASP A 126 11.94 -1.77 12.62
CA ASP A 126 12.72 -2.55 13.57
C ASP A 126 12.32 -2.32 15.05
N GLN A 127 11.65 -1.21 15.36
CA GLN A 127 11.16 -0.88 16.70
C GLN A 127 9.76 -1.42 16.98
N VAL A 128 9.01 -1.83 15.96
CA VAL A 128 7.64 -2.34 16.10
C VAL A 128 7.67 -3.77 16.65
N ILE A 129 6.86 -4.05 17.66
CA ILE A 129 6.69 -5.40 18.23
C ILE A 129 5.53 -6.10 17.53
N TYR A 130 4.36 -5.45 17.53
CA TYR A 130 3.16 -5.91 16.85
C TYR A 130 2.28 -4.73 16.45
N LEU A 131 1.39 -4.98 15.49
CA LEU A 131 0.30 -4.09 15.12
C LEU A 131 -1.02 -4.83 15.28
N GLU A 132 -2.06 -4.17 15.75
CA GLU A 132 -3.37 -4.79 15.90
C GLU A 132 -4.51 -3.81 15.62
N THR A 133 -5.68 -4.34 15.35
CA THR A 133 -6.88 -3.51 15.22
C THR A 133 -7.51 -3.28 16.58
N GLN A 134 -7.50 -2.04 17.07
CA GLN A 134 -8.24 -1.61 18.26
C GLN A 134 -9.13 -0.41 17.90
N LEU A 135 -10.41 -0.44 18.29
CA LEU A 135 -11.35 0.67 18.09
C LEU A 135 -11.41 1.19 16.63
N ARG A 136 -11.36 0.26 15.65
CA ARG A 136 -11.30 0.54 14.19
C ARG A 136 -10.05 1.29 13.71
N LYS A 137 -9.05 1.47 14.56
CA LYS A 137 -7.74 2.05 14.22
C LYS A 137 -6.66 0.99 14.36
N THR A 138 -5.52 1.21 13.72
CA THR A 138 -4.35 0.35 13.90
C THR A 138 -3.58 0.83 15.11
N PHE A 139 -3.56 0.04 16.18
CA PHE A 139 -2.68 0.23 17.32
C PHE A 139 -1.29 -0.32 16.97
N VAL A 140 -0.26 0.42 17.35
CA VAL A 140 1.14 0.08 17.10
C VAL A 140 1.87 0.02 18.43
N LYS A 141 2.33 -1.18 18.79
CA LYS A 141 3.18 -1.37 19.97
C LYS A 141 4.65 -1.39 19.54
N THR A 142 5.46 -0.59 20.21
CA THR A 142 6.92 -0.59 20.05
C THR A 142 7.61 -0.93 21.38
N MET A 143 8.93 -1.08 21.38
CA MET A 143 9.72 -1.32 22.60
C MET A 143 9.63 -0.20 23.64
N GLY A 144 9.39 1.05 23.24
CA GLY A 144 9.43 2.20 24.15
C GLY A 144 8.20 3.11 24.13
N ARG A 145 7.32 2.94 23.15
CA ARG A 145 6.14 3.80 22.93
C ARG A 145 4.99 3.00 22.32
N GLU A 146 3.78 3.52 22.45
CA GLU A 146 2.60 2.99 21.79
C GLU A 146 1.72 4.13 21.29
N GLY A 147 0.94 3.86 20.25
CA GLY A 147 0.09 4.86 19.63
C GLY A 147 -0.73 4.28 18.49
N TYR A 148 -1.39 5.16 17.76
CA TYR A 148 -2.30 4.76 16.68
C TYR A 148 -1.79 5.24 15.33
N HIS A 149 -1.83 4.37 14.34
CA HIS A 149 -1.61 4.74 12.95
C HIS A 149 -2.91 5.27 12.32
N ARG A 150 -2.79 6.17 11.33
CA ARG A 150 -3.94 6.76 10.61
C ARG A 150 -4.73 5.73 9.80
N LEU A 151 -4.02 4.81 9.16
CA LEU A 151 -4.60 3.75 8.33
C LEU A 151 -5.12 2.58 9.17
N ASN A 152 -6.14 1.89 8.67
CA ASN A 152 -6.53 0.57 9.18
C ASN A 152 -5.46 -0.48 8.81
N LEU A 153 -5.55 -1.65 9.43
CA LEU A 153 -4.49 -2.66 9.36
C LEU A 153 -4.31 -3.23 7.95
N SER A 154 -5.40 -3.42 7.20
CA SER A 154 -5.37 -3.92 5.83
C SER A 154 -4.73 -2.92 4.85
N ASP A 155 -4.96 -1.63 5.06
CA ASP A 155 -4.32 -0.59 4.25
C ASP A 155 -2.85 -0.39 4.63
N LEU A 156 -2.53 -0.50 5.93
CA LEU A 156 -1.15 -0.41 6.40
C LEU A 156 -0.30 -1.60 5.92
N GLU A 157 -0.88 -2.80 5.83
CA GLU A 157 -0.22 -4.01 5.31
C GLU A 157 0.47 -3.80 3.96
N LEU A 158 -0.08 -2.94 3.10
CA LEU A 158 0.50 -2.64 1.78
C LEU A 158 1.86 -1.94 1.84
N PHE A 159 2.16 -1.32 2.98
CA PHE A 159 3.39 -0.58 3.24
C PHE A 159 4.32 -1.34 4.22
N LEU A 160 3.80 -2.39 4.87
CA LEU A 160 4.59 -3.23 5.76
C LEU A 160 5.45 -4.21 4.97
N ALA A 161 6.64 -4.49 5.50
CA ALA A 161 7.55 -5.42 4.89
C ALA A 161 7.13 -6.88 5.18
N PRO A 162 6.78 -7.71 4.17
CA PRO A 162 6.28 -9.06 4.41
C PRO A 162 7.37 -9.99 4.96
N ASP A 163 8.64 -9.62 4.80
CA ASP A 163 9.80 -10.26 5.44
C ASP A 163 10.02 -9.80 6.89
N SER A 164 9.37 -8.72 7.32
CA SER A 164 9.43 -8.19 8.68
C SER A 164 8.16 -8.43 9.48
N PHE A 165 7.01 -8.65 8.85
CA PHE A 165 5.71 -8.81 9.52
C PHE A 165 4.92 -10.00 8.98
N ILE A 166 4.38 -10.85 9.88
CA ILE A 166 3.43 -11.91 9.54
C ILE A 166 2.05 -11.52 10.04
N ARG A 167 1.04 -11.68 9.17
CA ARG A 167 -0.37 -11.58 9.54
C ARG A 167 -0.80 -12.83 10.28
N CYS A 168 -1.18 -12.66 11.55
CA CYS A 168 -1.80 -13.68 12.39
C CYS A 168 -3.22 -13.19 12.76
N HIS A 169 -4.18 -13.34 11.84
CA HIS A 169 -5.58 -12.88 11.98
C HIS A 169 -5.74 -11.33 11.93
N ARG A 170 -6.25 -10.71 13.01
CA ARG A 170 -6.44 -9.25 13.18
C ARG A 170 -5.21 -8.55 13.75
N VAL A 171 -4.11 -9.29 13.85
CA VAL A 171 -2.83 -8.86 14.41
C VAL A 171 -1.73 -9.13 13.38
N PHE A 172 -0.77 -8.22 13.28
CA PHE A 172 0.52 -8.46 12.64
C PHE A 172 1.60 -8.56 13.70
N CYS A 173 2.38 -9.63 13.65
CA CYS A 173 3.53 -9.83 14.51
C CYS A 173 4.80 -9.58 13.71
N LYS A 174 5.78 -8.88 14.30
CA LYS A 174 7.09 -8.75 13.67
C LYS A 174 7.80 -10.11 13.67
N ILE A 175 8.31 -10.52 12.52
CA ILE A 175 9.20 -11.68 12.39
C ILE A 175 10.54 -11.32 13.06
N LYS A 176 10.85 -11.96 14.18
CA LYS A 176 12.22 -11.94 14.70
C LYS A 176 13.06 -12.90 13.86
N VAL A 177 13.87 -12.38 12.94
CA VAL A 177 14.99 -13.15 12.40
C VAL A 177 15.99 -13.34 13.53
N GLN A 178 15.96 -14.50 14.19
CA GLN A 178 17.05 -14.90 15.07
C GLN A 178 18.29 -15.12 14.20
N LYS A 179 19.21 -14.14 14.16
CA LYS A 179 20.59 -14.40 13.72
C LYS A 179 21.30 -15.22 14.80
N ASN A 180 20.97 -16.50 14.91
CA ASN A 180 21.79 -17.45 15.66
C ASN A 180 22.67 -18.21 14.69
N ALA A 181 23.95 -17.85 14.71
CA ALA A 181 25.00 -18.79 14.36
C ALA A 181 24.82 -20.04 15.25
N LYS A 182 24.76 -21.20 14.60
CA LYS A 182 24.68 -22.57 15.15
C LYS A 182 23.29 -23.05 15.59
N LYS A 183 22.76 -23.91 14.71
CA LYS A 183 21.88 -25.08 14.92
C LYS A 183 20.52 -24.87 15.60
N ASN A 184 19.52 -25.51 14.97
CA ASN A 184 18.11 -25.67 15.34
C ASN A 184 17.16 -24.51 15.02
N THR A 185 16.46 -24.69 13.90
CA THR A 185 15.23 -24.01 13.53
C THR A 185 14.16 -24.33 14.58
N GLN A 186 13.89 -23.39 15.47
CA GLN A 186 12.72 -23.44 16.35
C GLN A 186 11.77 -22.32 15.90
N ALA A 187 10.60 -22.71 15.38
CA ALA A 187 9.51 -21.79 15.14
C ALA A 187 9.12 -21.13 16.46
N CYS A 188 8.97 -19.80 16.46
CA CYS A 188 8.52 -19.06 17.63
C CYS A 188 7.16 -19.59 18.09
N GLN A 189 7.11 -20.20 19.25
CA GLN A 189 5.86 -20.33 20.00
C GLN A 189 5.43 -18.94 20.49
N PRO A 190 4.12 -18.66 20.54
CA PRO A 190 3.62 -17.45 21.18
C PRO A 190 4.11 -17.42 22.63
N SER A 191 4.63 -16.26 23.05
CA SER A 191 5.00 -16.03 24.45
C SER A 191 3.81 -16.34 25.35
N SER A 192 4.05 -17.11 26.41
CA SER A 192 3.09 -17.71 27.33
C SER A 192 2.19 -16.74 28.12
N GLU A 193 2.11 -15.47 27.73
CA GLU A 193 1.24 -14.46 28.36
C GLU A 193 -0.16 -14.40 27.76
N TYR A 194 -0.43 -15.06 26.63
CA TYR A 194 -1.78 -15.16 26.05
C TYR A 194 -2.43 -16.49 26.39
N SER A 195 -2.66 -16.71 27.69
CA SER A 195 -3.40 -17.87 28.18
C SER A 195 -4.67 -17.47 28.93
N PHE A 196 -5.26 -16.30 28.68
CA PHE A 196 -6.60 -16.01 29.18
C PHE A 196 -7.33 -15.11 28.20
N LEU A 197 -8.41 -15.65 27.63
CA LEU A 197 -9.64 -15.01 27.15
C LEU A 197 -10.26 -15.99 26.14
N SER A 198 -10.86 -17.05 26.70
CA SER A 198 -11.95 -17.81 26.10
C SER A 198 -13.26 -17.05 26.27
#